data_AF-A0A8D8PTV5-F1
#
_entry.id   AF-A0A8D8PTV5-F1
#
_cell.length_a   1.000
_cell.length_b   1.000
_cell.length_c   1.000
_cell.angle_alpha   90.00
_cell.angle_beta   90.00
_cell.angle_gamma   90.00
#
_symmetry.space_group_name_H-M   'P 1'
#
loop_
_entity.id
_entity.type
_entity.pdbx_description
1 polymer ?
#
loop_
_entity_poly.entity_id
_entity_poly.type
_entity_poly.pdbx_seq_one_letter_code
_entity_poly.pdbx_strand_id
1 'polypeptide(L)'
;MEVFKKFDDSIIRAQQKIYYPTSEQNFNSVNKSTVFKIDGVDSFLNVKQARFDIRGKVVKSDGTAYAAGIAVKLVDNFVAYLFSRIEVRKHGKLLDESENVGRLSTIIGAVMNDHSKENSGFISKFSGGGNFHVIGFLGDLGLGFFTDVKVPVYKGGFDITFIRANDNDAVYRYKADPTTEVPGEAKVTIQEFIIRIPSIDYEDFNKIKLVNELTHLSQNNKYRFLFKSYQCIEERNLTGKTFTKDITNNYRFIKNPLFAFIAFQTGRLDSQIAEPQFFDHCSVKNIWLELNSRRYPEELEDFDFSTQKTALAYEMYTDFKRIFNNNDASQMMLSPTTFKTCAIYCIDLTRQPQNTGCIF
;
A
#
# COMPACT_ATOMS: atom_id res chain seq x y z
N MET A 1 10.40 -12.85 18.55
CA MET A 1 9.50 -14.03 18.41
C MET A 1 10.30 -15.26 18.01
N GLU A 2 11.32 -15.61 18.80
CA GLU A 2 12.22 -16.74 18.49
C GLU A 2 11.57 -18.11 18.71
N VAL A 3 10.42 -18.15 19.39
CA VAL A 3 9.66 -19.38 19.64
C VAL A 3 9.44 -20.20 18.38
N PHE A 4 9.04 -19.56 17.27
CA PHE A 4 8.78 -20.26 16.00
C PHE A 4 10.04 -20.93 15.44
N LYS A 5 11.22 -20.31 15.59
CA LYS A 5 12.49 -20.86 15.09
C LYS A 5 12.82 -22.22 15.69
N LYS A 6 12.41 -22.48 16.95
CA LYS A 6 12.61 -23.77 17.61
C LYS A 6 11.84 -24.92 16.94
N PHE A 7 10.81 -24.59 16.16
CA PHE A 7 9.88 -25.55 15.57
C PHE A 7 9.94 -25.56 14.03
N ASP A 8 10.85 -24.80 13.41
CA ASP A 8 10.97 -24.72 11.95
C ASP A 8 11.22 -26.11 11.32
N ASP A 9 12.08 -26.94 11.93
CA ASP A 9 12.36 -28.30 11.48
C ASP A 9 11.18 -29.27 11.63
N SER A 10 10.13 -28.88 12.37
CA SER A 10 8.92 -29.68 12.57
C SER A 10 7.77 -29.30 11.62
N ILE A 11 8.02 -28.38 10.68
CA ILE A 11 7.04 -28.03 9.65
C ILE A 11 6.91 -29.19 8.67
N ILE A 12 5.75 -29.84 8.64
CA ILE A 12 5.45 -30.97 7.75
C ILE A 12 4.76 -30.54 6.46
N ARG A 13 4.10 -29.38 6.47
CA ARG A 13 3.35 -28.89 5.31
C ARG A 13 3.19 -27.38 5.34
N ALA A 14 3.34 -26.76 4.17
CA ALA A 14 2.92 -25.39 3.93
C ALA A 14 2.01 -25.39 2.68
N GLN A 15 0.72 -25.14 2.87
CA GLN A 15 -0.27 -25.20 1.79
C GLN A 15 -1.02 -23.88 1.64
N GLN A 16 -1.21 -23.43 0.41
CA GLN A 16 -2.05 -22.28 0.10
C GLN A 16 -3.51 -22.59 0.39
N LYS A 17 -4.11 -21.85 1.32
CA LYS A 17 -5.56 -21.83 1.52
C LYS A 17 -6.17 -20.68 0.72
N ILE A 18 -7.28 -20.97 0.05
CA ILE A 18 -8.04 -20.00 -0.73
C ILE A 18 -9.25 -19.57 0.10
N TYR A 19 -9.46 -18.26 0.17
CA TYR A 19 -10.59 -17.63 0.84
C TYR A 19 -11.38 -16.85 -0.19
N TYR A 20 -12.67 -17.17 -0.27
CA TYR A 20 -13.64 -16.51 -1.15
C TYR A 20 -14.33 -15.37 -0.39
N PRO A 21 -14.84 -14.36 -1.10
CA PRO A 21 -15.59 -13.30 -0.46
C PRO A 21 -16.93 -13.86 0.07
N THR A 22 -17.49 -13.20 1.07
CA THR A 22 -18.82 -13.55 1.60
C THR A 22 -19.95 -13.28 0.59
N SER A 23 -19.71 -12.41 -0.38
CA SER A 23 -20.61 -12.09 -1.49
C SER A 23 -19.83 -11.47 -2.64
N GLU A 24 -20.20 -11.83 -3.88
CA GLU A 24 -19.59 -11.30 -5.11
C GLU A 24 -20.35 -10.08 -5.67
N GLN A 25 -21.53 -9.75 -5.11
CA GLN A 25 -22.43 -8.72 -5.64
C GLN A 25 -21.83 -7.30 -5.65
N ASN A 26 -20.85 -7.06 -4.78
CA ASN A 26 -20.32 -5.73 -4.51
C ASN A 26 -18.97 -5.44 -5.17
N PHE A 27 -18.38 -6.39 -5.91
CA PHE A 27 -17.05 -6.19 -6.52
C PHE A 27 -16.95 -4.91 -7.37
N ASN A 28 -18.01 -4.58 -8.09
CA ASN A 28 -18.03 -3.51 -9.08
C ASN A 28 -18.91 -2.32 -8.67
N SER A 29 -19.44 -2.33 -7.44
CA SER A 29 -20.36 -1.31 -6.95
C SER A 29 -19.59 -0.31 -6.09
N VAL A 30 -19.39 0.91 -6.60
CA VAL A 30 -18.68 1.99 -5.89
C VAL A 30 -19.25 2.21 -4.49
N ASN A 31 -18.38 2.40 -3.50
CA ASN A 31 -18.70 2.55 -2.08
C ASN A 31 -19.36 1.33 -1.42
N LYS A 32 -19.40 0.16 -2.08
CA LYS A 32 -19.82 -1.10 -1.45
C LYS A 32 -18.61 -1.91 -1.01
N SER A 33 -18.84 -2.73 0.02
CA SER A 33 -17.83 -3.56 0.64
C SER A 33 -17.86 -5.00 0.11
N THR A 34 -16.66 -5.53 -0.10
CA THR A 34 -16.41 -6.96 -0.30
C THR A 34 -15.65 -7.47 0.92
N VAL A 35 -16.20 -8.45 1.62
CA VAL A 35 -15.65 -8.96 2.88
C VAL A 35 -15.11 -10.38 2.67
N PHE A 36 -13.91 -10.63 3.17
CA PHE A 36 -13.30 -11.96 3.25
C PHE A 36 -13.19 -12.36 4.71
N LYS A 37 -13.81 -13.49 5.06
CA LYS A 37 -13.66 -14.09 6.39
C LYS A 37 -12.51 -15.08 6.35
N ILE A 38 -11.42 -14.76 7.05
CA ILE A 38 -10.25 -15.61 7.10
C ILE A 38 -10.41 -16.53 8.31
N ASP A 39 -11.02 -17.69 8.08
CA ASP A 39 -11.15 -18.71 9.10
C ASP A 39 -9.77 -19.32 9.42
N GLY A 40 -9.40 -19.23 10.70
CA GLY A 40 -8.09 -19.64 11.20
C GLY A 40 -8.17 -20.71 12.30
N VAL A 41 -9.29 -21.43 12.41
CA VAL A 41 -9.46 -22.47 13.44
C VAL A 41 -8.34 -23.50 13.30
N ASP A 42 -7.59 -23.71 14.38
CA ASP A 42 -6.47 -24.65 14.52
C ASP A 42 -5.35 -24.60 13.46
N SER A 43 -5.19 -23.47 12.78
CA SER A 43 -4.16 -23.25 11.77
C SER A 43 -3.22 -22.09 12.09
N PHE A 44 -2.01 -22.18 11.52
CA PHE A 44 -0.98 -21.14 11.57
C PHE A 44 -0.91 -20.46 10.21
N LEU A 45 -1.37 -19.22 10.11
CA LEU A 45 -1.44 -18.50 8.85
C LEU A 45 -0.20 -17.63 8.65
N ASN A 46 0.54 -17.86 7.57
CA ASN A 46 1.66 -17.00 7.19
C ASN A 46 1.15 -15.75 6.48
N VAL A 47 0.72 -14.77 7.28
CA VAL A 47 0.10 -13.52 6.81
C VAL A 47 1.05 -12.69 5.95
N LYS A 48 2.37 -12.75 6.17
CA LYS A 48 3.34 -12.07 5.31
C LYS A 48 3.25 -12.50 3.84
N GLN A 49 2.86 -13.75 3.62
CA GLN A 49 2.72 -14.35 2.29
C GLN A 49 1.26 -14.34 1.81
N ALA A 50 0.37 -13.60 2.47
CA ALA A 50 -1.01 -13.44 2.03
C ALA A 50 -1.06 -12.64 0.73
N ARG A 51 -1.85 -13.11 -0.23
CA ARG A 51 -1.97 -12.56 -1.57
C ARG A 51 -3.42 -12.27 -1.93
N PHE A 52 -3.64 -11.18 -2.66
CA PHE A 52 -4.85 -11.00 -3.45
C PHE A 52 -4.66 -11.65 -4.81
N ASP A 53 -5.73 -12.18 -5.39
CA ASP A 53 -5.75 -12.73 -6.74
C ASP A 53 -7.05 -12.24 -7.40
N ILE A 54 -6.90 -11.39 -8.42
CA ILE A 54 -7.99 -10.68 -9.07
C ILE A 54 -7.94 -10.95 -10.56
N ARG A 55 -9.07 -11.37 -11.10
CA ARG A 55 -9.33 -11.46 -12.53
C ARG A 55 -10.46 -10.52 -12.91
N GLY A 56 -10.31 -9.84 -14.03
CA GLY A 56 -11.33 -8.94 -14.52
C GLY A 56 -11.11 -8.56 -15.97
N LYS A 57 -11.81 -7.51 -16.38
CA LYS A 57 -11.69 -6.93 -17.72
C LYS A 57 -11.86 -5.42 -17.74
N VAL A 58 -11.22 -4.77 -18.69
CA VAL A 58 -11.41 -3.37 -19.05
C VAL A 58 -12.36 -3.29 -20.25
N VAL A 59 -13.46 -2.56 -20.09
CA VAL A 59 -14.52 -2.37 -21.10
C VAL A 59 -14.90 -0.89 -21.16
N LYS A 60 -15.69 -0.48 -22.15
CA LYS A 60 -16.27 0.87 -22.19
C LYS A 60 -17.27 1.07 -21.06
N SER A 61 -17.61 2.32 -20.73
CA SER A 61 -18.61 2.64 -19.70
C SER A 61 -19.96 1.93 -19.89
N ASP A 62 -20.40 1.74 -21.13
CA ASP A 62 -21.63 1.01 -21.47
C ASP A 62 -21.53 -0.52 -21.30
N GLY A 63 -20.33 -1.05 -21.03
CA GLY A 63 -20.07 -2.49 -20.87
C GLY A 63 -19.65 -3.21 -22.14
N THR A 64 -19.65 -2.53 -23.29
CA THR A 64 -19.18 -3.10 -24.56
C THR A 64 -17.65 -3.18 -24.59
N ALA A 65 -17.12 -4.13 -25.35
CA ALA A 65 -15.68 -4.29 -25.50
C ALA A 65 -15.06 -3.12 -26.28
N TYR A 66 -13.83 -2.75 -25.93
CA TYR A 66 -13.01 -1.96 -26.84
C TYR A 66 -12.54 -2.81 -28.02
N ALA A 67 -12.26 -2.15 -29.14
CA ALA A 67 -11.49 -2.74 -30.22
C ALA A 67 -10.07 -3.06 -29.75
N ALA A 68 -9.43 -4.05 -30.39
CA ALA A 68 -8.04 -4.38 -30.13
C ALA A 68 -7.11 -3.20 -30.43
N GLY A 69 -6.05 -3.03 -29.63
CA GLY A 69 -5.05 -1.97 -29.83
C GLY A 69 -5.52 -0.56 -29.47
N ILE A 70 -6.64 -0.40 -28.76
CA ILE A 70 -7.10 0.91 -28.31
C ILE A 70 -6.13 1.55 -27.31
N ALA A 71 -6.00 2.87 -27.32
CA ALA A 71 -5.14 3.65 -26.43
C ALA A 71 -5.72 3.80 -25.00
N VAL A 72 -5.91 2.66 -24.34
CA VAL A 72 -6.35 2.54 -22.95
C VAL A 72 -5.32 1.67 -22.22
N LYS A 73 -4.99 1.97 -20.98
CA LYS A 73 -4.12 1.14 -20.14
C LYS A 73 -4.62 1.13 -18.70
N LEU A 74 -4.32 0.07 -17.96
CA LEU A 74 -4.43 0.11 -16.51
C LEU A 74 -3.20 0.83 -15.98
N VAL A 75 -3.40 1.75 -15.04
CA VAL A 75 -2.29 2.52 -14.45
C VAL A 75 -1.37 1.62 -13.63
N ASP A 76 -0.17 2.08 -13.33
CA ASP A 76 0.67 1.39 -12.34
C ASP A 76 -0.06 1.35 -10.99
N ASN A 77 -0.01 0.20 -10.34
CA ASN A 77 -0.69 -0.08 -9.08
C ASN A 77 -2.24 0.00 -9.19
N PHE A 78 -2.81 -0.25 -10.38
CA PHE A 78 -4.26 -0.11 -10.61
C PHE A 78 -5.12 -0.86 -9.60
N VAL A 79 -4.69 -2.04 -9.12
CA VAL A 79 -5.45 -2.83 -8.14
C VAL A 79 -5.73 -2.02 -6.87
N ALA A 80 -4.75 -1.28 -6.39
CA ALA A 80 -4.92 -0.42 -5.23
C ALA A 80 -5.90 0.72 -5.52
N TYR A 81 -5.84 1.30 -6.72
CA TYR A 81 -6.79 2.35 -7.14
C TYR A 81 -8.23 1.85 -7.31
N LEU A 82 -8.46 0.54 -7.45
CA LEU A 82 -9.82 -0.02 -7.41
C LEU A 82 -10.46 0.09 -6.02
N PHE A 83 -9.72 0.37 -4.96
CA PHE A 83 -10.24 0.41 -3.60
C PHE A 83 -9.99 1.74 -2.91
N SER A 84 -11.02 2.30 -2.27
CA SER A 84 -10.89 3.55 -1.50
C SER A 84 -10.36 3.30 -0.10
N ARG A 85 -10.67 2.12 0.45
CA ARG A 85 -10.26 1.70 1.79
C ARG A 85 -10.17 0.18 1.90
N ILE A 86 -9.21 -0.31 2.66
CA ILE A 86 -9.10 -1.71 3.07
C ILE A 86 -8.96 -1.77 4.59
N GLU A 87 -9.81 -2.54 5.25
CA GLU A 87 -9.77 -2.75 6.69
C GLU A 87 -9.43 -4.20 7.03
N VAL A 88 -8.55 -4.40 8.02
CA VAL A 88 -8.30 -5.70 8.63
C VAL A 88 -8.83 -5.67 10.05
N ARG A 89 -9.81 -6.52 10.38
CA ARG A 89 -10.42 -6.57 11.72
C ARG A 89 -10.26 -7.94 12.36
N LYS A 90 -9.88 -7.96 13.63
CA LYS A 90 -9.83 -9.18 14.44
C LYS A 90 -10.80 -9.04 15.61
N HIS A 91 -11.80 -9.93 15.69
CA HIS A 91 -12.87 -9.89 16.69
C HIS A 91 -13.56 -8.50 16.78
N GLY A 92 -13.90 -7.91 15.62
CA GLY A 92 -14.54 -6.59 15.52
C GLY A 92 -13.61 -5.39 15.74
N LYS A 93 -12.42 -5.58 16.30
CA LYS A 93 -11.43 -4.51 16.50
C LYS A 93 -10.60 -4.29 15.25
N LEU A 94 -10.40 -3.04 14.87
CA LEU A 94 -9.50 -2.65 13.79
C LEU A 94 -8.07 -3.04 14.15
N LEU A 95 -7.46 -3.86 13.31
CA LEU A 95 -6.08 -4.31 13.44
C LEU A 95 -5.16 -3.46 12.57
N ASP A 96 -5.52 -3.26 11.31
CA ASP A 96 -4.76 -2.45 10.35
C ASP A 96 -5.69 -1.90 9.27
N GLU A 97 -5.27 -0.84 8.61
CA GLU A 97 -6.09 -0.14 7.63
C GLU A 97 -5.28 0.66 6.61
N SER A 98 -5.74 0.63 5.37
CA SER A 98 -5.27 1.49 4.29
C SER A 98 -6.41 2.34 3.76
N GLU A 99 -6.25 3.66 3.78
CA GLU A 99 -7.19 4.63 3.20
C GLU A 99 -6.52 5.37 2.05
N ASN A 100 -7.29 5.73 1.02
CA ASN A 100 -6.76 6.23 -0.24
C ASN A 100 -5.73 5.24 -0.82
N VAL A 101 -6.14 3.97 -0.88
CA VAL A 101 -5.27 2.79 -1.05
C VAL A 101 -4.33 2.98 -2.24
N GLY A 102 -4.84 3.41 -3.39
CA GLY A 102 -4.06 3.72 -4.59
C GLY A 102 -2.87 4.65 -4.31
N ARG A 103 -3.13 5.89 -3.86
CA ARG A 103 -2.06 6.88 -3.62
C ARG A 103 -1.15 6.48 -2.48
N LEU A 104 -1.71 6.00 -1.36
CA LEU A 104 -0.94 5.56 -0.20
C LEU A 104 0.04 4.46 -0.60
N SER A 105 -0.45 3.39 -1.23
CA SER A 105 0.40 2.26 -1.60
C SER A 105 1.35 2.56 -2.76
N THR A 106 1.02 3.49 -3.67
CA THR A 106 1.97 3.95 -4.69
C THR A 106 3.15 4.68 -4.04
N ILE A 107 2.90 5.59 -3.08
CA ILE A 107 3.95 6.29 -2.33
C ILE A 107 4.80 5.31 -1.52
N ILE A 108 4.13 4.44 -0.75
CA ILE A 108 4.80 3.45 0.10
C ILE A 108 5.58 2.42 -0.74
N GLY A 109 5.01 1.98 -1.86
CA GLY A 109 5.69 1.12 -2.80
C GLY A 109 6.90 1.80 -3.45
N ALA A 110 6.82 3.09 -3.78
CA ALA A 110 7.96 3.83 -4.31
C ALA A 110 9.15 3.88 -3.35
N VAL A 111 8.92 4.02 -2.04
CA VAL A 111 10.00 4.08 -1.05
C VAL A 111 10.45 2.70 -0.55
N MET A 112 9.69 1.62 -0.80
CA MET A 112 10.03 0.29 -0.30
C MET A 112 10.48 -0.69 -1.39
N ASN A 113 9.86 -0.64 -2.57
CA ASN A 113 10.02 -1.65 -3.61
C ASN A 113 11.26 -1.41 -4.46
N ASP A 114 11.60 -2.42 -5.25
CA ASP A 114 12.47 -2.32 -6.41
C ASP A 114 11.61 -2.37 -7.70
N HIS A 115 12.26 -2.49 -8.86
CA HIS A 115 11.59 -2.47 -10.16
C HIS A 115 10.84 -3.76 -10.56
N SER A 116 10.61 -4.75 -9.67
CA SER A 116 10.27 -6.13 -10.08
C SER A 116 8.80 -6.60 -9.91
N LYS A 117 7.79 -5.71 -9.90
CA LYS A 117 6.40 -6.06 -9.51
C LYS A 117 5.35 -6.00 -10.63
N GLU A 118 5.60 -6.64 -11.77
CA GLU A 118 4.66 -6.66 -12.90
C GLU A 118 3.43 -7.56 -12.64
N ASN A 119 3.65 -8.75 -12.07
CA ASN A 119 2.60 -9.76 -11.87
C ASN A 119 1.48 -9.33 -10.90
N SER A 120 1.76 -8.38 -10.00
CA SER A 120 0.78 -7.82 -9.08
C SER A 120 -0.02 -6.66 -9.67
N GLY A 121 0.34 -6.18 -10.87
CA GLY A 121 -0.19 -4.95 -11.44
C GLY A 121 0.41 -3.68 -10.82
N PHE A 122 1.43 -3.80 -9.96
CA PHE A 122 2.13 -2.62 -9.42
C PHE A 122 2.90 -1.89 -10.51
N ILE A 123 3.55 -2.63 -11.43
CA ILE A 123 4.02 -2.12 -12.71
C ILE A 123 3.10 -2.72 -13.79
N SER A 124 2.18 -1.92 -14.32
CA SER A 124 1.18 -2.41 -15.25
C SER A 124 1.74 -2.51 -16.67
N LYS A 125 1.57 -3.69 -17.28
CA LYS A 125 1.81 -3.90 -18.72
C LYS A 125 0.52 -4.03 -19.52
N PHE A 126 -0.63 -3.82 -18.87
CA PHE A 126 -1.92 -3.96 -19.52
C PHE A 126 -2.16 -2.76 -20.45
N SER A 127 -2.46 -3.05 -21.71
CA SER A 127 -2.84 -2.07 -22.72
C SER A 127 -3.97 -2.60 -23.59
N GLY A 128 -4.82 -1.70 -24.07
CA GLY A 128 -6.05 -2.02 -24.79
C GLY A 128 -7.24 -2.22 -23.85
N GLY A 129 -8.28 -2.85 -24.37
CA GLY A 129 -9.35 -3.43 -23.56
C GLY A 129 -9.19 -4.95 -23.46
N GLY A 130 -10.06 -5.58 -22.67
CA GLY A 130 -10.08 -7.03 -22.51
C GLY A 130 -9.68 -7.48 -21.12
N ASN A 131 -9.27 -8.74 -20.99
CA ASN A 131 -9.11 -9.41 -19.71
C ASN A 131 -7.74 -9.15 -19.09
N PHE A 132 -7.71 -9.04 -17.76
CA PHE A 132 -6.48 -9.05 -16.96
C PHE A 132 -6.59 -10.10 -15.85
N HIS A 133 -5.44 -10.55 -15.38
CA HIS A 133 -5.29 -11.41 -14.21
C HIS A 133 -4.02 -10.99 -13.48
N VAL A 134 -4.14 -10.69 -12.18
CA VAL A 134 -3.03 -10.22 -11.36
C VAL A 134 -3.08 -10.87 -9.99
N ILE A 135 -1.89 -11.15 -9.45
CA ILE A 135 -1.71 -11.69 -8.10
C ILE A 135 -0.56 -10.95 -7.42
N GLY A 136 -0.84 -10.39 -6.24
CA GLY A 136 0.12 -9.59 -5.48
C GLY A 136 -0.01 -9.80 -3.98
N PHE A 137 0.95 -9.30 -3.20
CA PHE A 137 0.88 -9.41 -1.74
C PHE A 137 -0.10 -8.40 -1.17
N LEU A 138 -0.85 -8.79 -0.13
CA LEU A 138 -1.71 -7.84 0.58
C LEU A 138 -0.92 -6.70 1.24
N GLY A 139 0.34 -6.96 1.61
CA GLY A 139 1.25 -5.93 2.13
C GLY A 139 1.54 -4.82 1.11
N ASP A 140 1.46 -5.12 -0.19
CA ASP A 140 1.66 -4.13 -1.26
C ASP A 140 0.51 -3.11 -1.34
N LEU A 141 -0.63 -3.37 -0.69
CA LEU A 141 -1.78 -2.46 -0.62
C LEU A 141 -1.70 -1.49 0.58
N GLY A 142 -0.51 -1.35 1.19
CA GLY A 142 -0.28 -0.44 2.32
C GLY A 142 -0.73 -0.97 3.67
N LEU A 143 -0.73 -2.30 3.84
CA LEU A 143 -1.12 -2.98 5.09
C LEU A 143 0.12 -3.57 5.77
N GLY A 144 0.65 -2.89 6.78
CA GLY A 144 1.84 -3.32 7.51
C GLY A 144 1.68 -4.67 8.21
N PHE A 145 0.47 -5.03 8.63
CA PHE A 145 0.20 -6.35 9.20
C PHE A 145 0.63 -7.49 8.25
N PHE A 146 0.44 -7.31 6.95
CA PHE A 146 0.83 -8.29 5.92
C PHE A 146 2.27 -8.08 5.41
N THR A 147 2.99 -7.06 5.86
CA THR A 147 4.38 -6.79 5.45
C THR A 147 5.38 -7.17 6.53
N ASP A 148 5.10 -6.78 7.78
CA ASP A 148 6.06 -6.81 8.89
C ASP A 148 5.89 -8.02 9.81
N VAL A 149 4.72 -8.66 9.84
CA VAL A 149 4.48 -9.86 10.66
C VAL A 149 5.09 -11.09 10.00
N LYS A 150 6.37 -11.34 10.29
CA LYS A 150 7.20 -12.38 9.63
C LYS A 150 6.93 -13.82 10.09
N VAL A 151 6.11 -14.00 11.11
CA VAL A 151 5.82 -15.30 11.73
C VAL A 151 4.37 -15.72 11.50
N PRO A 152 4.07 -17.02 11.55
CA PRO A 152 2.69 -17.48 11.41
C PRO A 152 1.78 -16.99 12.56
N VAL A 153 0.58 -16.56 12.21
CA VAL A 153 -0.46 -16.14 13.16
C VAL A 153 -1.30 -17.36 13.53
N TYR A 154 -1.18 -17.82 14.77
CA TYR A 154 -2.03 -18.87 15.35
C TYR A 154 -3.43 -18.35 15.68
N LYS A 155 -4.48 -19.15 15.42
CA LYS A 155 -5.89 -18.76 15.59
C LYS A 155 -6.19 -17.44 14.87
N GLY A 156 -5.77 -17.39 13.61
CA GLY A 156 -5.81 -16.25 12.72
C GLY A 156 -7.19 -15.83 12.23
N GLY A 157 -8.27 -16.05 12.99
CA GLY A 157 -9.58 -15.50 12.65
C GLY A 157 -9.52 -13.97 12.52
N PHE A 158 -9.68 -13.44 11.32
CA PHE A 158 -9.82 -12.01 11.03
C PHE A 158 -10.59 -11.79 9.73
N ASP A 159 -11.15 -10.59 9.58
CA ASP A 159 -11.89 -10.19 8.40
C ASP A 159 -11.07 -9.16 7.62
N ILE A 160 -11.08 -9.28 6.29
CA ILE A 160 -10.52 -8.27 5.39
C ILE A 160 -11.66 -7.67 4.60
N THR A 161 -11.86 -6.36 4.70
CA THR A 161 -12.92 -5.65 3.99
C THR A 161 -12.32 -4.69 2.97
N PHE A 162 -12.68 -4.86 1.71
CA PHE A 162 -12.31 -3.96 0.61
C PHE A 162 -13.51 -3.08 0.26
N ILE A 163 -13.34 -1.77 0.25
CA ILE A 163 -14.36 -0.80 -0.17
C ILE A 163 -14.03 -0.32 -1.59
N ARG A 164 -14.95 -0.53 -2.52
CA ARG A 164 -14.76 -0.23 -3.95
C ARG A 164 -14.68 1.28 -4.20
N ALA A 165 -13.61 1.73 -4.87
CA ALA A 165 -13.49 3.09 -5.41
C ALA A 165 -14.10 3.19 -6.81
N ASN A 166 -14.15 4.41 -7.35
CA ASN A 166 -14.39 4.63 -8.77
C ASN A 166 -13.20 4.11 -9.62
N ASP A 167 -13.40 3.98 -10.93
CA ASP A 167 -12.39 3.45 -11.85
C ASP A 167 -11.47 4.49 -12.46
N ASN A 168 -11.76 5.78 -12.25
CA ASN A 168 -11.09 6.85 -12.97
C ASN A 168 -9.60 6.88 -12.66
N ASP A 169 -9.23 6.64 -11.40
CA ASP A 169 -7.84 6.57 -11.00
C ASP A 169 -7.18 5.20 -11.31
N ALA A 170 -7.91 4.22 -11.82
CA ALA A 170 -7.37 2.90 -12.16
C ALA A 170 -7.06 2.74 -13.67
N VAL A 171 -7.54 3.66 -14.50
CA VAL A 171 -7.45 3.57 -15.97
C VAL A 171 -6.90 4.87 -16.55
N TYR A 172 -6.03 4.74 -17.55
CA TYR A 172 -5.55 5.88 -18.34
C TYR A 172 -5.87 5.68 -19.82
N ARG A 173 -6.49 6.70 -20.42
CA ARG A 173 -6.83 6.80 -21.84
C ARG A 173 -6.01 7.92 -22.45
N TYR A 174 -5.43 7.66 -23.61
CA TYR A 174 -4.55 8.61 -24.28
C TYR A 174 -4.82 8.65 -25.78
N LYS A 175 -4.23 9.64 -26.44
CA LYS A 175 -4.18 9.68 -27.90
C LYS A 175 -3.04 8.80 -28.38
N ALA A 176 -3.31 7.78 -29.19
CA ALA A 176 -2.25 6.99 -29.81
C ALA A 176 -1.40 7.85 -30.76
N ASP A 177 -2.05 8.77 -31.46
CA ASP A 177 -1.46 9.74 -32.39
C ASP A 177 -2.10 11.13 -32.16
N PRO A 178 -1.36 12.25 -32.35
CA PRO A 178 -1.90 13.60 -32.19
C PRO A 178 -3.22 13.88 -32.91
N THR A 179 -3.47 13.22 -34.04
CA THR A 179 -4.65 13.37 -34.90
C THR A 179 -5.86 12.54 -34.45
N THR A 180 -5.66 11.58 -33.54
CA THR A 180 -6.73 10.70 -33.03
C THR A 180 -7.48 11.32 -31.87
N GLU A 181 -8.74 10.92 -31.73
CA GLU A 181 -9.53 11.22 -30.53
C GLU A 181 -9.13 10.29 -29.37
N VAL A 182 -9.25 10.80 -28.15
CA VAL A 182 -9.10 9.96 -26.95
C VAL A 182 -10.25 8.93 -26.96
N PRO A 183 -9.97 7.63 -26.76
CA PRO A 183 -11.01 6.61 -26.69
C PRO A 183 -12.08 6.98 -25.67
N GLY A 184 -13.35 6.56 -25.84
CA GLY A 184 -14.40 6.81 -24.84
C GLY A 184 -14.05 6.26 -23.44
N GLU A 185 -14.77 6.68 -22.41
CA GLU A 185 -14.53 6.27 -21.02
C GLU A 185 -14.53 4.76 -20.79
N ALA A 186 -13.60 4.33 -19.93
CA ALA A 186 -13.38 2.94 -19.57
C ALA A 186 -13.93 2.64 -18.18
N LYS A 187 -14.26 1.38 -17.94
CA LYS A 187 -14.54 0.84 -16.61
C LYS A 187 -13.85 -0.50 -16.42
N VAL A 188 -13.53 -0.82 -15.17
CA VAL A 188 -12.92 -2.07 -14.74
C VAL A 188 -13.99 -2.95 -14.12
N THR A 189 -14.21 -4.12 -14.71
CA THR A 189 -15.11 -5.15 -14.18
C THR A 189 -14.28 -6.27 -13.56
N ILE A 190 -14.29 -6.37 -12.23
CA ILE A 190 -13.79 -7.53 -11.48
C ILE A 190 -14.77 -8.68 -11.69
N GLN A 191 -14.25 -9.83 -12.09
CA GLN A 191 -15.00 -11.06 -12.35
C GLN A 191 -14.74 -12.12 -11.28
N GLU A 192 -13.53 -12.15 -10.73
CA GLU A 192 -13.13 -13.05 -9.66
C GLU A 192 -12.17 -12.29 -8.74
N PHE A 193 -12.37 -12.47 -7.43
CA PHE A 193 -11.49 -11.90 -6.41
C PHE A 193 -11.41 -12.86 -5.23
N ILE A 194 -10.23 -13.45 -5.03
CA ILE A 194 -9.95 -14.37 -3.93
C ILE A 194 -8.71 -13.94 -3.16
N ILE A 195 -8.63 -14.37 -1.90
CA ILE A 195 -7.46 -14.19 -1.05
C ILE A 195 -6.78 -15.55 -0.86
N ARG A 196 -5.45 -15.58 -0.98
CA ARG A 196 -4.63 -16.78 -0.79
C ARG A 196 -3.71 -16.57 0.40
N ILE A 197 -3.76 -17.45 1.40
CA ILE A 197 -2.87 -17.37 2.57
C ILE A 197 -2.27 -18.75 2.82
N PRO A 198 -0.93 -18.88 2.89
CA PRO A 198 -0.33 -20.15 3.25
C PRO A 198 -0.63 -20.52 4.72
N SER A 199 -1.13 -21.72 4.91
CA SER A 199 -1.29 -22.39 6.20
C SER A 199 -0.08 -23.28 6.44
N ILE A 200 0.51 -23.17 7.63
CA ILE A 200 1.64 -23.97 8.08
C ILE A 200 1.13 -25.03 9.05
N ASP A 201 1.48 -26.29 8.78
CA ASP A 201 1.21 -27.42 9.66
C ASP A 201 2.53 -27.93 10.23
N TYR A 202 2.52 -28.18 11.54
CA TYR A 202 3.62 -28.75 12.29
C TYR A 202 3.28 -30.19 12.67
N GLU A 203 4.28 -31.03 12.91
CA GLU A 203 4.09 -32.35 13.54
C GLU A 203 3.26 -32.23 14.82
N ASP A 204 2.32 -33.14 15.07
CA ASP A 204 1.32 -33.00 16.14
C ASP A 204 1.93 -32.74 17.52
N PHE A 205 2.99 -33.46 17.89
CA PHE A 205 3.67 -33.28 19.17
C PHE A 205 4.30 -31.89 19.30
N ASN A 206 4.94 -31.42 18.23
CA ASN A 206 5.59 -30.10 18.18
C ASN A 206 4.56 -28.96 18.06
N LYS A 207 3.44 -29.20 17.37
CA LYS A 207 2.28 -28.32 17.31
C LYS A 207 1.73 -28.03 18.70
N ILE A 208 1.51 -29.08 19.51
CA ILE A 208 1.00 -28.94 20.88
C ILE A 208 1.98 -28.12 21.73
N LYS A 209 3.28 -28.40 21.65
CA LYS A 209 4.33 -27.62 22.36
C LYS A 209 4.33 -26.15 21.96
N LEU A 210 4.31 -25.86 20.66
CA LEU A 210 4.26 -24.50 20.14
C LEU A 210 3.01 -23.77 20.64
N VAL A 211 1.83 -24.39 20.57
CA VAL A 211 0.57 -23.81 21.06
C VAL A 211 0.64 -23.50 22.55
N ASN A 212 1.22 -24.39 23.36
CA ASN A 212 1.40 -24.17 24.80
C ASN A 212 2.35 -22.99 25.08
N GLU A 213 3.48 -22.90 24.38
CA GLU A 213 4.40 -21.76 24.50
C GLU A 213 3.73 -20.44 24.09
N LEU A 214 2.99 -20.42 22.97
CA LEU A 214 2.26 -19.23 22.52
C LEU A 214 1.17 -18.82 23.51
N THR A 215 0.46 -19.78 24.10
CA THR A 215 -0.56 -19.52 25.13
C THR A 215 0.07 -18.87 26.36
N HIS A 216 1.19 -19.40 26.84
CA HIS A 216 1.93 -18.82 27.97
C HIS A 216 2.45 -17.41 27.65
N LEU A 217 2.96 -17.17 26.43
CA LEU A 217 3.36 -15.82 26.00
C LEU A 217 2.18 -14.86 25.94
N SER A 218 1.01 -15.32 25.48
CA SER A 218 -0.21 -14.52 25.41
C SER A 218 -0.70 -14.13 26.80
N GLN A 219 -0.76 -15.07 27.75
CA GLN A 219 -1.16 -14.82 29.14
C GLN A 219 -0.26 -13.78 29.83
N ASN A 220 1.03 -13.77 29.47
CA ASN A 220 2.01 -12.82 30.00
C ASN A 220 2.15 -11.53 29.18
N ASN A 221 1.27 -11.30 28.18
CA ASN A 221 1.33 -10.15 27.27
C ASN A 221 2.70 -9.99 26.56
N LYS A 222 3.37 -11.12 26.29
CA LYS A 222 4.65 -11.23 25.57
C LYS A 222 4.47 -11.70 24.12
N TYR A 223 3.29 -12.18 23.76
CA TYR A 223 2.93 -12.48 22.37
C TYR A 223 2.41 -11.23 21.67
N ARG A 224 3.34 -10.42 21.14
CA ARG A 224 3.03 -9.14 20.48
C ARG A 224 3.58 -9.13 19.06
N PHE A 225 2.77 -8.64 18.13
CA PHE A 225 3.18 -8.35 16.77
C PHE A 225 3.55 -6.87 16.66
N LEU A 226 4.65 -6.58 15.98
CA LEU A 226 5.09 -5.23 15.67
C LEU A 226 5.03 -5.06 14.16
N PHE A 227 4.29 -4.07 13.71
CA PHE A 227 4.18 -3.69 12.31
C PHE A 227 3.95 -2.19 12.19
N LYS A 228 4.32 -1.63 11.04
CA LYS A 228 4.15 -0.21 10.71
C LYS A 228 2.76 -0.01 10.12
N SER A 229 1.94 0.80 10.76
CA SER A 229 0.68 1.26 10.15
C SER A 229 0.90 2.56 9.40
N TYR A 230 0.18 2.73 8.30
CA TYR A 230 0.23 3.92 7.46
C TYR A 230 -1.07 4.71 7.59
N GLN A 231 -1.00 6.03 7.43
CA GLN A 231 -2.16 6.90 7.33
C GLN A 231 -1.92 7.89 6.19
N CYS A 232 -2.89 8.01 5.30
CA CYS A 232 -2.90 9.06 4.29
C CYS A 232 -3.73 10.24 4.81
N ILE A 233 -3.16 11.45 4.74
CA ILE A 233 -3.88 12.70 5.00
C ILE A 233 -3.87 13.47 3.68
N GLU A 234 -5.03 13.57 3.04
CA GLU A 234 -5.19 14.28 1.79
C GLU A 234 -5.59 15.74 2.05
N GLU A 235 -5.05 16.67 1.24
CA GLU A 235 -5.51 18.05 1.14
C GLU A 235 -5.69 18.39 -0.34
N ARG A 236 -6.77 19.10 -0.67
CA ARG A 236 -7.16 19.39 -2.06
C ARG A 236 -7.17 20.89 -2.31
N ASN A 237 -7.14 21.25 -3.59
CA ASN A 237 -7.24 22.65 -4.03
C ASN A 237 -6.14 23.55 -3.46
N LEU A 238 -4.93 22.99 -3.29
CA LEU A 238 -3.75 23.75 -2.87
C LEU A 238 -3.43 24.82 -3.92
N THR A 239 -3.24 26.05 -3.46
CA THR A 239 -2.85 27.20 -4.30
C THR A 239 -1.79 28.04 -3.60
N GLY A 240 -1.04 28.83 -4.37
CA GLY A 240 -0.01 29.72 -3.84
C GLY A 240 1.38 29.08 -3.73
N LYS A 241 2.29 29.77 -3.02
CA LYS A 241 3.71 29.40 -2.91
C LYS A 241 4.09 28.78 -1.56
N THR A 242 3.18 28.87 -0.58
CA THR A 242 3.39 28.38 0.79
C THR A 242 2.12 27.69 1.24
N PHE A 243 2.27 26.54 1.89
CA PHE A 243 1.17 25.78 2.48
C PHE A 243 1.59 25.29 3.86
N THR A 244 0.69 25.46 4.84
CA THR A 244 0.86 24.97 6.21
C THR A 244 -0.46 24.35 6.64
N LYS A 245 -0.40 23.15 7.24
CA LYS A 245 -1.57 22.46 7.79
C LYS A 245 -1.21 21.84 9.13
N ASP A 246 -2.01 22.18 10.15
CA ASP A 246 -2.02 21.42 11.39
C ASP A 246 -2.75 20.09 11.15
N ILE A 247 -2.03 18.99 11.35
CA ILE A 247 -2.55 17.63 11.17
C ILE A 247 -2.86 16.94 12.50
N THR A 248 -2.72 17.62 13.65
CA THR A 248 -2.89 17.03 14.98
C THR A 248 -4.24 16.34 15.14
N ASN A 249 -5.32 17.02 14.74
CA ASN A 249 -6.68 16.46 14.81
C ASN A 249 -6.97 15.39 13.75
N ASN A 250 -6.16 15.32 12.69
CA ASN A 250 -6.31 14.32 11.64
C ASN A 250 -5.48 13.07 11.95
N TYR A 251 -4.39 13.19 12.73
CA TYR A 251 -3.49 12.10 13.02
C TYR A 251 -4.12 11.10 13.99
N ARG A 252 -4.19 9.82 13.58
CA ARG A 252 -4.98 8.80 14.31
C ARG A 252 -4.17 7.92 15.24
N PHE A 253 -2.84 8.02 15.23
CA PHE A 253 -1.98 7.16 16.04
C PHE A 253 -1.55 7.84 17.34
N ILE A 254 -1.41 7.03 18.39
CA ILE A 254 -0.97 7.52 19.71
C ILE A 254 0.51 7.87 19.72
N LYS A 255 1.32 7.17 18.92
CA LYS A 255 2.77 7.41 18.81
C LYS A 255 3.03 8.32 17.64
N ASN A 256 4.03 9.19 17.79
CA ASN A 256 4.49 10.04 16.69
C ASN A 256 4.90 9.20 15.46
N PRO A 257 4.76 9.75 14.25
CA PRO A 257 5.16 9.05 13.04
C PRO A 257 6.68 8.86 13.02
N LEU A 258 7.13 7.70 12.53
CA LEU A 258 8.55 7.43 12.32
C LEU A 258 9.07 8.12 11.05
N PHE A 259 8.20 8.33 10.07
CA PHE A 259 8.47 8.98 8.80
C PHE A 259 7.22 9.74 8.34
N ALA A 260 7.44 10.83 7.61
CA ALA A 260 6.39 11.50 6.83
C ALA A 260 6.76 11.47 5.34
N PHE A 261 5.76 11.19 4.50
CA PHE A 261 5.88 11.21 3.05
C PHE A 261 4.94 12.27 2.49
N ILE A 262 5.48 13.22 1.74
CA ILE A 262 4.72 14.31 1.14
C ILE A 262 4.86 14.22 -0.37
N ALA A 263 3.74 14.15 -1.05
CA ALA A 263 3.67 14.08 -2.50
C ALA A 263 2.55 14.98 -3.01
N PHE A 264 2.78 15.61 -4.16
CA PHE A 264 1.83 16.56 -4.76
C PHE A 264 1.29 16.02 -6.07
N GLN A 265 0.06 16.40 -6.42
CA GLN A 265 -0.55 16.09 -7.71
C GLN A 265 -1.36 17.26 -8.24
N THR A 266 -1.21 17.52 -9.54
CA THR A 266 -1.93 18.56 -10.27
C THR A 266 -2.87 17.89 -11.27
N GLY A 267 -4.18 18.12 -11.15
CA GLY A 267 -5.18 17.73 -12.15
C GLY A 267 -5.29 16.23 -12.46
N ARG A 268 -4.88 15.36 -11.53
CA ARG A 268 -4.83 13.89 -11.74
C ARG A 268 -5.93 13.10 -11.04
N LEU A 269 -6.59 13.69 -10.04
CA LEU A 269 -7.62 13.02 -9.26
C LEU A 269 -8.88 12.80 -10.08
N ASP A 270 -9.44 11.60 -10.00
CA ASP A 270 -10.72 11.22 -10.59
C ASP A 270 -10.75 11.46 -12.11
N SER A 271 -9.62 11.19 -12.78
CA SER A 271 -9.42 11.48 -14.20
C SER A 271 -8.80 10.32 -14.95
N GLN A 272 -9.46 9.88 -16.02
CA GLN A 272 -8.92 8.87 -16.93
C GLN A 272 -8.00 9.44 -18.01
N ILE A 273 -7.78 10.76 -18.06
CA ILE A 273 -6.90 11.42 -19.04
C ILE A 273 -5.61 11.94 -18.40
N ALA A 274 -5.36 11.55 -17.15
CA ALA A 274 -4.16 11.85 -16.40
C ALA A 274 -3.76 10.63 -15.57
N GLU A 275 -2.48 10.47 -15.28
CA GLU A 275 -1.94 9.29 -14.58
C GLU A 275 -1.74 9.58 -13.09
N PRO A 276 -2.54 8.98 -12.18
CA PRO A 276 -2.53 9.28 -10.75
C PRO A 276 -1.37 8.62 -9.99
N GLN A 277 -0.54 7.80 -10.65
CA GLN A 277 0.66 7.26 -10.03
C GLN A 277 1.84 8.25 -10.04
N PHE A 278 1.77 9.33 -10.83
CA PHE A 278 2.83 10.35 -10.89
C PHE A 278 2.59 11.47 -9.88
N PHE A 279 3.67 11.89 -9.23
CA PHE A 279 3.68 12.97 -8.26
C PHE A 279 4.53 14.15 -8.75
N ASP A 280 3.96 15.35 -8.75
CA ASP A 280 4.63 16.55 -9.21
C ASP A 280 5.65 17.02 -8.17
N HIS A 281 6.79 17.54 -8.64
CA HIS A 281 7.76 18.20 -7.76
C HIS A 281 7.27 19.58 -7.27
N CYS A 282 6.28 20.19 -7.94
CA CYS A 282 5.68 21.49 -7.60
C CYS A 282 6.69 22.63 -7.34
N SER A 283 7.91 22.50 -7.84
CA SER A 283 9.05 23.39 -7.55
C SER A 283 9.20 23.70 -6.05
N VAL A 284 8.99 22.70 -5.19
CA VAL A 284 9.16 22.85 -3.74
C VAL A 284 10.58 23.29 -3.46
N LYS A 285 10.70 24.39 -2.70
CA LYS A 285 11.98 24.95 -2.27
C LYS A 285 12.39 24.45 -0.89
N ASN A 286 11.45 24.39 0.05
CA ASN A 286 11.66 23.94 1.42
C ASN A 286 10.46 23.13 1.88
N ILE A 287 10.70 22.09 2.67
CA ILE A 287 9.66 21.29 3.29
C ILE A 287 10.13 20.82 4.66
N TRP A 288 9.24 20.87 5.65
CA TRP A 288 9.52 20.37 6.99
C TRP A 288 8.23 19.96 7.69
N LEU A 289 8.37 19.12 8.71
CA LEU A 289 7.33 18.83 9.69
C LEU A 289 7.74 19.43 11.03
N GLU A 290 6.80 20.06 11.73
CA GLU A 290 7.03 20.53 13.09
C GLU A 290 6.39 19.55 14.09
N LEU A 291 7.20 19.00 15.00
CA LEU A 291 6.77 18.13 16.09
C LEU A 291 7.37 18.62 17.40
N ASN A 292 6.53 18.84 18.41
CA ASN A 292 6.95 19.35 19.73
C ASN A 292 7.82 20.62 19.62
N SER A 293 7.38 21.58 18.79
CA SER A 293 8.08 22.86 18.51
C SER A 293 9.47 22.70 17.87
N ARG A 294 9.78 21.53 17.29
CA ARG A 294 11.03 21.29 16.55
C ARG A 294 10.74 20.95 15.10
N ARG A 295 11.55 21.48 14.20
CA ARG A 295 11.44 21.20 12.76
C ARG A 295 12.29 20.00 12.36
N TYR A 296 11.75 19.23 11.43
CA TYR A 296 12.41 18.11 10.79
C TYR A 296 12.19 18.23 9.27
N PRO A 297 13.24 18.44 8.47
CA PRO A 297 14.58 18.87 8.86
C PRO A 297 14.60 20.22 9.60
N GLU A 298 15.65 20.50 10.37
CA GLU A 298 15.80 21.78 11.10
C GLU A 298 16.20 22.92 10.16
N GLU A 299 17.12 22.65 9.24
CA GLU A 299 17.61 23.58 8.24
C GLU A 299 16.67 23.69 7.04
N LEU A 300 16.77 24.82 6.34
CA LEU A 300 16.10 25.00 5.06
C LEU A 300 16.88 24.29 3.96
N GLU A 301 16.20 23.40 3.25
CA GLU A 301 16.83 22.56 2.22
C GLU A 301 17.20 23.32 0.93
N ASP A 302 16.48 24.40 0.63
CA ASP A 302 16.72 25.29 -0.52
C ASP A 302 16.86 24.52 -1.85
N PHE A 303 15.93 23.58 -2.10
CA PHE A 303 15.88 22.83 -3.35
C PHE A 303 15.61 23.76 -4.55
N ASP A 304 16.18 23.41 -5.70
CA ASP A 304 15.91 24.10 -6.96
C ASP A 304 15.91 23.12 -8.13
N PHE A 305 14.71 22.78 -8.60
CA PHE A 305 14.52 21.86 -9.72
C PHE A 305 14.94 22.47 -11.06
N SER A 306 14.95 23.80 -11.19
CA SER A 306 15.34 24.49 -12.43
C SER A 306 16.85 24.44 -12.66
N THR A 307 17.64 24.54 -11.58
CA THR A 307 19.11 24.44 -11.61
C THR A 307 19.63 23.04 -11.26
N GLN A 308 18.71 22.06 -11.12
CA GLN A 308 19.00 20.66 -10.77
C GLN A 308 19.55 20.43 -9.34
N LYS A 309 19.46 21.41 -8.44
CA LYS A 309 19.75 21.27 -7.00
C LYS A 309 18.68 20.42 -6.29
N THR A 310 18.69 19.11 -6.59
CA THR A 310 17.66 18.13 -6.21
C THR A 310 18.23 16.87 -5.57
N ALA A 311 19.56 16.74 -5.52
CA ALA A 311 20.24 15.56 -4.99
C ALA A 311 19.86 15.28 -3.52
N LEU A 312 19.70 16.32 -2.71
CA LEU A 312 19.31 16.18 -1.30
C LEU A 312 17.87 15.68 -1.14
N ALA A 313 16.93 16.16 -1.95
CA ALA A 313 15.56 15.62 -1.98
C ALA A 313 15.54 14.14 -2.37
N TYR A 314 16.40 13.74 -3.30
CA TYR A 314 16.56 12.34 -3.68
C TYR A 314 17.18 11.49 -2.55
N GLU A 315 18.21 12.01 -1.89
CA GLU A 315 18.85 11.36 -0.73
C GLU A 315 17.81 11.06 0.36
N MET A 316 17.03 12.07 0.74
CA MET A 316 15.91 11.96 1.69
C MET A 316 14.90 10.89 1.26
N TYR A 317 14.56 10.82 -0.03
CA TYR A 317 13.66 9.81 -0.58
C TYR A 317 14.18 8.36 -0.36
N THR A 318 15.49 8.16 -0.30
CA THR A 318 16.08 6.83 -0.07
C THR A 318 16.14 6.39 1.39
N ASP A 319 15.97 7.32 2.34
CA ASP A 319 16.23 7.07 3.77
C ASP A 319 15.33 6.00 4.37
N PHE A 320 14.05 5.97 3.98
CA PHE A 320 13.12 4.97 4.53
C PHE A 320 13.59 3.54 4.24
N LYS A 321 14.01 3.27 2.98
CA LYS A 321 14.51 1.97 2.56
C LYS A 321 15.81 1.62 3.28
N ARG A 322 16.72 2.60 3.39
CA ARG A 322 18.00 2.46 4.08
C ARG A 322 17.85 2.10 5.55
N ILE A 323 16.92 2.75 6.25
CA ILE A 323 16.71 2.54 7.69
C ILE A 323 15.96 1.25 7.99
N PHE A 324 14.94 0.89 7.22
CA PHE A 324 14.05 -0.23 7.57
C PHE A 324 14.27 -1.52 6.78
N ASN A 325 14.85 -1.46 5.58
CA ASN A 325 14.93 -2.61 4.69
C ASN A 325 16.36 -3.15 4.50
N ASN A 326 17.38 -2.56 5.13
CA ASN A 326 18.81 -2.96 5.03
C ASN A 326 19.29 -3.18 3.58
N ASN A 327 18.65 -2.51 2.62
CA ASN A 327 18.91 -2.70 1.19
C ASN A 327 19.77 -1.57 0.65
N ASP A 328 20.54 -1.88 -0.40
CA ASP A 328 21.32 -0.94 -1.17
C ASP A 328 20.39 0.10 -1.83
N ALA A 329 20.72 1.38 -1.67
CA ALA A 329 20.01 2.50 -2.31
C ALA A 329 20.10 2.42 -3.85
N SER A 330 21.01 1.61 -4.41
CA SER A 330 21.05 1.30 -5.84
C SER A 330 19.78 0.62 -6.37
N GLN A 331 18.94 0.07 -5.49
CA GLN A 331 17.71 -0.65 -5.85
C GLN A 331 16.42 0.16 -5.61
N MET A 332 16.50 1.50 -5.55
CA MET A 332 15.29 2.33 -5.43
C MET A 332 14.41 2.21 -6.68
N MET A 333 13.09 2.26 -6.49
CA MET A 333 12.14 2.23 -7.60
C MET A 333 12.24 3.48 -8.50
N LEU A 334 12.68 4.61 -7.95
CA LEU A 334 12.98 5.81 -8.73
C LEU A 334 14.48 6.04 -8.74
N SER A 335 15.04 6.16 -9.94
CA SER A 335 16.37 6.74 -10.16
C SER A 335 16.37 8.25 -9.87
N PRO A 336 17.54 8.90 -9.69
CA PRO A 336 17.62 10.36 -9.55
C PRO A 336 16.94 11.12 -10.70
N THR A 337 16.97 10.57 -11.92
CA THR A 337 16.35 11.17 -13.10
C THR A 337 14.82 11.05 -13.05
N THR A 338 14.31 9.85 -12.78
CA THR A 338 12.86 9.58 -12.73
C THR A 338 12.18 10.18 -11.49
N PHE A 339 12.93 10.41 -10.40
CA PHE A 339 12.43 11.12 -9.22
C PHE A 339 11.92 12.52 -9.56
N LYS A 340 12.57 13.22 -10.50
CA LYS A 340 12.16 14.58 -10.90
C LYS A 340 10.77 14.64 -11.51
N THR A 341 10.30 13.52 -12.07
CA THR A 341 8.95 13.36 -12.64
C THR A 341 7.95 12.68 -11.70
N CYS A 342 8.42 12.22 -10.53
CA CYS A 342 7.61 11.52 -9.53
C CYS A 342 8.16 11.81 -8.11
N ALA A 343 8.13 13.08 -7.71
CA ALA A 343 8.82 13.53 -6.51
C ALA A 343 8.03 13.18 -5.24
N ILE A 344 8.68 12.47 -4.32
CA ILE A 344 8.15 12.14 -3.00
C ILE A 344 9.14 12.65 -1.96
N TYR A 345 8.75 13.67 -1.21
CA TYR A 345 9.56 14.24 -0.16
C TYR A 345 9.41 13.41 1.11
N CYS A 346 10.50 12.80 1.57
CA CYS A 346 10.52 11.96 2.76
C CYS A 346 11.18 12.71 3.91
N ILE A 347 10.57 12.67 5.09
CA ILE A 347 11.14 13.27 6.30
C ILE A 347 11.33 12.16 7.32
N ASP A 348 12.59 11.91 7.69
CA ASP A 348 12.96 10.97 8.76
C ASP A 348 12.67 11.60 10.14
N LEU A 349 11.87 10.89 10.93
CA LEU A 349 11.46 11.29 12.27
C LEU A 349 11.85 10.21 13.30
N THR A 350 12.66 9.22 12.91
CA THR A 350 13.02 8.07 13.76
C THR A 350 13.85 8.47 14.98
N ARG A 351 14.57 9.58 14.90
CA ARG A 351 15.41 10.13 15.98
C ARG A 351 14.77 11.28 16.75
N GLN A 352 13.48 11.52 16.56
CA GLN A 352 12.74 12.46 17.40
C GLN A 352 12.81 12.01 18.88
N PRO A 353 12.81 12.95 19.85
CA PRO A 353 12.77 12.59 21.26
C PRO A 353 11.61 11.64 21.53
N GLN A 354 11.88 10.49 22.16
CA GLN A 354 10.81 9.61 22.63
C GLN A 354 9.99 10.38 23.67
N ASN A 355 8.65 10.33 23.55
CA ASN A 355 7.74 10.83 24.58
C ASN A 355 8.05 10.18 25.94
N THR A 356 8.93 10.79 26.74
CA THR A 356 8.84 10.73 28.20
C THR A 356 7.64 11.58 28.61
N GLY A 357 6.46 10.94 28.65
CA GLY A 357 5.23 11.49 29.23
C GLY A 357 4.42 12.39 28.29
N CYS A 358 3.16 12.01 28.05
CA CYS A 358 2.14 12.95 27.59
C CYS A 358 1.82 13.90 28.76
N ILE A 359 1.95 15.19 28.54
CA ILE A 359 1.18 16.21 29.25
C ILE A 359 0.48 17.01 28.14
N PHE A 360 -0.85 17.07 28.22
CA PHE A 360 -1.72 17.76 27.27
C PHE A 360 -1.58 19.28 27.35
#